data_AF-A0A8S9HP06-F1
#
_entry.id   AF-A0A8S9HP06-F1
#
_cell.length_a   1.000
_cell.length_b   1.000
_cell.length_c   1.000
_cell.angle_alpha   90.00
_cell.angle_beta   90.00
_cell.angle_gamma   90.00
#
_symmetry.space_group_name_H-M   'P 1'
#
loop_
_entity.id
_entity.type
_entity.pdbx_description
1 polymer ?
#
loop_
_entity_poly.entity_id
_entity_poly.type
_entity_poly.pdbx_seq_one_letter_code
_entity_poly.pdbx_strand_id
1 'polypeptide(L)'
;MIRFCVFGAFLLFLVASPVSAGFYPNASAIPPDLRRNATENAWNAFLNFTGCHAGMKVDGLYKIKQYFQHFGYIPQTLPGNFSDDFDDILKNAVEMYQRNFKLNITGELDELTLQHVVIPRCGVPDVVNGTSTMLNGGRRRTYEWQLRCCWEDRRF
;
A
#
# COMPACT_ATOMS: atom_id res chain seq x y z
N MET A 1 26.65 -57.82 -23.11
CA MET A 1 27.11 -57.16 -21.86
C MET A 1 27.08 -55.67 -22.08
N ILE A 2 26.20 -54.99 -21.35
CA ILE A 2 25.73 -53.62 -21.60
C ILE A 2 26.74 -52.61 -21.04
N ARG A 3 27.15 -51.64 -21.85
CA ARG A 3 27.69 -50.34 -21.42
C ARG A 3 26.51 -49.38 -21.25
N PHE A 4 26.51 -48.53 -20.22
CA PHE A 4 26.41 -47.06 -20.33
C PHE A 4 25.99 -46.38 -19.02
N CYS A 5 26.65 -45.24 -18.79
CA CYS A 5 26.19 -44.00 -18.16
C CYS A 5 25.93 -43.98 -16.63
N VAL A 6 26.93 -43.43 -15.92
CA VAL A 6 26.74 -42.77 -14.62
C VAL A 6 25.87 -41.53 -14.86
N PHE A 7 24.61 -41.59 -14.44
CA PHE A 7 23.74 -40.42 -14.36
C PHE A 7 24.03 -39.68 -13.05
N GLY A 8 24.65 -38.52 -13.15
CA GLY A 8 24.78 -37.58 -12.04
C GLY A 8 23.40 -37.09 -11.62
N ALA A 9 22.98 -37.42 -10.40
CA ALA A 9 21.77 -36.93 -9.79
C ALA A 9 21.96 -35.45 -9.39
N PHE A 10 21.47 -34.53 -10.23
CA PHE A 10 21.31 -33.12 -9.87
C PHE A 10 20.07 -33.00 -8.97
N LEU A 11 20.26 -33.11 -7.65
CA LEU A 11 19.21 -32.87 -6.68
C LEU A 11 18.83 -31.38 -6.71
N LEU A 12 17.73 -31.07 -7.40
CA LEU A 12 17.04 -29.79 -7.27
C LEU A 12 16.52 -29.68 -5.84
N PHE A 13 17.25 -28.96 -4.98
CA PHE A 13 16.73 -28.47 -3.72
C PHE A 13 15.62 -27.45 -4.01
N LEU A 14 14.38 -27.95 -4.17
CA LEU A 14 13.19 -27.14 -3.98
C LEU A 14 13.09 -26.82 -2.49
N VAL A 15 13.74 -25.73 -2.06
CA VAL A 15 13.40 -25.07 -0.80
C VAL A 15 12.01 -24.49 -0.95
N ALA A 16 11.00 -25.31 -0.63
CA ALA A 16 9.67 -24.83 -0.35
C ALA A 16 9.74 -24.08 0.99
N SER A 17 9.97 -22.76 0.94
CA SER A 17 9.74 -21.91 2.11
C SER A 17 8.27 -22.03 2.48
N PRO A 18 7.92 -22.54 3.67
CA PRO A 18 6.54 -22.52 4.10
C PRO A 18 6.28 -21.09 4.56
N VAL A 19 5.76 -20.25 3.67
CA VAL A 19 5.07 -19.04 4.12
C VAL A 19 3.76 -19.54 4.74
N SER A 20 3.86 -20.04 5.98
CA SER A 20 2.71 -20.45 6.78
C SER A 20 2.03 -19.17 7.27
N ALA A 21 0.91 -18.82 6.66
CA ALA A 21 0.03 -17.80 7.21
C ALA A 21 -0.67 -18.40 8.44
N GLY A 22 -0.11 -18.14 9.62
CA GLY A 22 -0.73 -18.53 10.89
C GLY A 22 -1.98 -17.70 11.14
N PHE A 23 -3.16 -18.34 11.14
CA PHE A 23 -4.39 -17.70 11.62
C PHE A 23 -4.37 -17.68 13.15
N TYR A 24 -3.96 -16.55 13.73
CA TYR A 24 -4.02 -16.34 15.17
C TYR A 24 -5.39 -15.77 15.56
N PRO A 25 -6.11 -16.37 16.52
CA PRO A 25 -7.42 -15.88 16.95
C PRO A 25 -7.31 -14.55 17.72
N ASN A 26 -6.12 -14.19 18.23
CA ASN A 26 -5.86 -12.97 18.99
C ASN A 26 -4.38 -12.54 18.85
N ALA A 27 -4.10 -11.23 18.91
CA ALA A 27 -2.75 -10.65 18.83
C ALA A 27 -1.79 -11.15 19.92
N SER A 28 -2.31 -11.54 21.09
CA SER A 28 -1.53 -12.13 22.18
C SER A 28 -0.99 -13.54 21.87
N ALA A 29 -1.57 -14.23 20.88
CA ALA A 29 -1.15 -15.57 20.46
C ALA A 29 -0.02 -15.56 19.41
N ILE A 30 0.38 -14.37 18.93
CA ILE A 30 1.49 -14.21 17.98
C ILE A 30 2.81 -14.39 18.76
N PRO A 31 3.72 -15.28 18.31
CA PRO A 31 4.98 -15.50 19.00
C PRO A 31 5.81 -14.19 19.09
N PRO A 32 6.53 -13.94 20.20
CA PRO A 32 7.27 -12.69 20.45
C PRO A 32 8.26 -12.30 19.33
N ASP A 33 8.83 -13.28 18.63
CA ASP A 33 9.77 -13.06 17.52
C ASP A 33 9.08 -12.50 16.25
N LEU A 34 7.80 -12.83 16.03
CA LEU A 34 6.94 -12.22 15.00
C LEU A 34 6.34 -10.89 15.48
N ARG A 35 6.36 -10.64 16.79
CA ARG A 35 5.71 -9.49 17.43
C ARG A 35 6.51 -8.20 17.29
N ARG A 36 7.83 -8.25 17.09
CA ARG A 36 8.68 -7.05 16.98
C ARG A 36 8.41 -6.20 15.73
N ASN A 37 7.81 -6.77 14.68
CA ASN A 37 7.49 -6.05 13.43
C ASN A 37 5.99 -5.94 13.13
N ALA A 38 5.11 -6.42 14.02
CA ALA A 38 3.66 -6.39 13.78
C ALA A 38 2.97 -5.13 14.32
N THR A 39 3.68 -4.29 15.09
CA THR A 39 3.11 -3.13 15.80
C THR A 39 3.36 -1.78 15.13
N GLU A 40 4.36 -1.66 14.25
CA GLU A 40 4.57 -0.44 13.48
C GLU A 40 3.88 -0.61 12.13
N ASN A 41 2.89 0.23 11.84
CA ASN A 41 2.25 0.19 10.54
C ASN A 41 3.32 0.48 9.46
N ALA A 42 3.29 -0.25 8.35
CA ALA A 42 4.30 -0.13 7.29
C ALA A 42 4.37 1.30 6.70
N TRP A 43 3.30 2.08 6.89
CA TRP A 43 3.14 3.43 6.40
C TRP A 43 3.64 4.52 7.35
N ASN A 44 4.05 4.20 8.58
CA ASN A 44 4.44 5.18 9.61
C ASN A 44 5.63 6.03 9.15
N ALA A 45 6.49 5.45 8.30
CA ALA A 45 7.59 6.16 7.68
C ALA A 45 7.12 7.40 6.87
N PHE A 46 5.86 7.42 6.40
CA PHE A 46 5.30 8.57 5.68
C PHE A 46 5.07 9.78 6.56
N LEU A 47 4.97 9.63 7.89
CA LEU A 47 4.87 10.77 8.81
C LEU A 47 6.10 11.69 8.71
N ASN A 48 7.24 11.18 8.26
CA ASN A 48 8.45 11.98 8.02
C ASN A 48 8.29 12.99 6.86
N PHE A 49 7.24 12.88 6.06
CA PHE A 49 6.94 13.79 4.96
C PHE A 49 5.99 14.93 5.35
N THR A 50 5.71 15.10 6.65
CA THR A 50 4.77 16.14 7.14
C THR A 50 5.24 17.54 6.75
N GLY A 51 4.34 18.30 6.12
CA GLY A 51 4.61 19.63 5.60
C GLY A 51 5.32 19.67 4.25
N CYS A 52 5.53 18.52 3.59
CA CYS A 52 6.11 18.46 2.26
C CYS A 52 5.15 19.02 1.22
N HIS A 53 5.65 19.92 0.36
CA HIS A 53 4.85 20.67 -0.62
C HIS A 53 5.63 20.86 -1.93
N ALA A 54 4.95 21.42 -2.93
CA ALA A 54 5.48 21.58 -4.29
C ALA A 54 6.86 22.26 -4.32
N GLY A 55 7.78 21.69 -5.10
CA GLY A 55 9.15 22.18 -5.24
C GLY A 55 10.15 21.63 -4.20
N MET A 56 9.69 20.89 -3.20
CA MET A 56 10.58 20.16 -2.29
C MET A 56 11.07 18.84 -2.89
N LYS A 57 12.21 18.36 -2.39
CA LYS A 57 12.74 17.02 -2.67
C LYS A 57 13.11 16.37 -1.34
N VAL A 58 12.58 15.18 -1.08
CA VAL A 58 12.81 14.47 0.19
C VAL A 58 13.14 13.01 -0.13
N ASP A 59 14.22 12.50 0.46
CA ASP A 59 14.65 11.12 0.22
C ASP A 59 13.55 10.11 0.55
N GLY A 60 13.27 9.21 -0.39
CA GLY A 60 12.23 8.19 -0.26
C GLY A 60 10.80 8.66 -0.51
N LEU A 61 10.57 9.92 -0.90
CA LEU A 61 9.25 10.43 -1.28
C LEU A 61 8.62 9.64 -2.43
N TYR A 62 9.43 9.00 -3.30
CA TYR A 62 8.91 8.10 -4.35
C TYR A 62 7.98 7.02 -3.78
N LYS A 63 8.14 6.59 -2.52
CA LYS A 63 7.31 5.57 -1.88
C LYS A 63 5.87 6.04 -1.66
N ILE A 64 5.66 7.32 -1.34
CA ILE A 64 4.28 7.84 -1.20
C ILE A 64 3.60 7.96 -2.56
N LYS A 65 4.36 8.24 -3.63
CA LYS A 65 3.84 8.19 -5.00
C LYS A 65 3.41 6.76 -5.37
N GLN A 66 4.17 5.74 -4.99
CA GLN A 66 3.77 4.34 -5.17
C GLN A 66 2.49 4.01 -4.39
N TYR A 67 2.35 4.51 -3.16
CA TYR A 67 1.10 4.40 -2.39
C TYR A 67 -0.09 5.03 -3.14
N PHE A 68 0.07 6.27 -3.63
CA PHE A 68 -0.99 6.94 -4.39
C PHE A 68 -1.30 6.25 -5.72
N GLN A 69 -0.30 5.65 -6.37
CA GLN A 69 -0.51 4.83 -7.57
C GLN A 69 -1.29 3.55 -7.25
N HIS A 70 -0.95 2.87 -6.15
CA HIS A 70 -1.63 1.66 -5.70
C HIS A 70 -3.13 1.90 -5.47
N PHE A 71 -3.50 3.03 -4.85
CA PHE A 71 -4.90 3.40 -4.62
C PHE A 71 -5.57 4.14 -5.78
N GLY A 72 -4.87 4.31 -6.91
CA GLY A 72 -5.43 4.83 -8.17
C GLY A 72 -5.42 6.35 -8.32
N TYR A 73 -4.85 7.09 -7.37
CA TYR A 73 -4.69 8.55 -7.45
C TYR A 73 -3.64 8.96 -8.48
N ILE A 74 -2.64 8.11 -8.71
CA ILE A 74 -1.69 8.24 -9.81
C ILE A 74 -2.00 7.15 -10.85
N PRO A 75 -2.10 7.49 -12.16
CA PRO A 75 -2.39 6.52 -13.20
C PRO A 75 -1.39 5.35 -13.23
N GLN A 76 -1.91 4.14 -13.39
CA GLN A 76 -1.10 2.92 -13.59
C GLN A 76 -0.35 2.92 -14.94
N THR A 77 -0.73 3.81 -15.87
CA THR A 77 -0.01 4.02 -17.14
C THR A 77 1.33 4.73 -16.95
N LEU A 78 1.54 5.39 -15.81
CA LEU A 78 2.83 6.00 -15.49
C LEU A 78 3.78 4.93 -14.91
N PRO A 79 5.07 4.95 -15.30
CA PRO A 79 6.05 4.02 -14.76
C PRO A 79 6.19 4.25 -13.25
N GLY A 80 6.16 3.16 -12.45
CA GLY A 80 6.31 3.21 -10.99
C GLY A 80 7.71 3.58 -10.48
N ASN A 81 8.61 3.96 -11.39
CA ASN A 81 9.95 4.46 -11.11
C ASN A 81 9.89 5.98 -10.88
N PHE A 82 9.29 6.38 -9.76
CA PHE A 82 9.13 7.80 -9.44
C PHE A 82 10.42 8.44 -8.90
N SER A 83 10.57 9.74 -9.12
CA SER A 83 11.56 10.57 -8.41
C SER A 83 11.06 10.97 -7.03
N ASP A 84 12.00 11.42 -6.19
CA ASP A 84 11.79 11.98 -4.84
C ASP A 84 11.36 13.45 -4.82
N ASP A 85 11.12 14.04 -5.98
CA ASP A 85 10.65 15.42 -6.09
C ASP A 85 9.14 15.50 -5.81
N PHE A 86 8.69 16.54 -5.11
CA PHE A 86 7.28 16.85 -4.99
C PHE A 86 6.83 17.59 -6.26
N ASP A 87 6.43 16.80 -7.26
CA ASP A 87 5.99 17.24 -8.58
C ASP A 87 4.47 17.46 -8.66
N ASP A 88 4.01 17.98 -9.80
CA ASP A 88 2.58 18.22 -10.04
C ASP A 88 1.74 16.94 -10.01
N ILE A 89 2.35 15.79 -10.29
CA ILE A 89 1.71 14.48 -10.21
C ILE A 89 1.34 14.17 -8.75
N LEU A 90 2.29 14.30 -7.83
CA LEU A 90 2.03 14.09 -6.41
C LEU A 90 1.06 15.15 -5.86
N LYS A 91 1.22 16.42 -6.24
CA LYS A 91 0.29 17.49 -5.83
C LYS A 91 -1.16 17.17 -6.19
N ASN A 92 -1.42 16.81 -7.45
CA ASN A 92 -2.76 16.47 -7.91
C ASN A 92 -3.33 15.22 -7.22
N ALA A 93 -2.49 14.20 -6.97
CA ALA A 93 -2.88 13.01 -6.24
C ALA A 93 -3.29 13.33 -4.79
N VAL A 94 -2.52 14.19 -4.11
CA VAL A 94 -2.82 14.66 -2.75
C VAL A 94 -4.12 15.47 -2.71
N GLU A 95 -4.33 16.40 -3.64
CA GLU A 95 -5.58 17.17 -3.70
C GLU A 95 -6.81 16.28 -3.92
N MET A 96 -6.68 15.28 -4.79
CA MET A 96 -7.75 14.32 -5.04
C MET A 96 -8.03 13.43 -3.82
N TYR A 97 -6.97 13.02 -3.10
CA TYR A 97 -7.09 12.28 -1.85
C TYR A 97 -7.82 13.10 -0.78
N GLN A 98 -7.38 14.33 -0.56
CA GLN A 98 -8.00 15.25 0.39
C GLN A 98 -9.48 15.46 0.07
N ARG A 99 -9.83 15.63 -1.21
CA ARG A 99 -11.23 15.73 -1.67
C ARG A 99 -12.04 14.46 -1.37
N ASN A 100 -11.50 13.28 -1.63
CA ASN A 100 -12.16 11.99 -1.39
C ASN A 100 -12.48 11.78 0.09
N PHE A 101 -11.55 12.13 0.97
CA PHE A 101 -11.69 11.98 2.42
C PHE A 101 -12.28 13.21 3.13
N LYS A 102 -12.71 14.23 2.37
CA LYS A 102 -13.30 15.47 2.89
C LYS A 102 -12.36 16.22 3.86
N LEU A 103 -11.06 16.14 3.59
CA LEU A 103 -10.04 16.96 4.24
C LEU A 103 -9.99 18.35 3.57
N ASN A 104 -9.28 19.28 4.20
CA ASN A 104 -8.96 20.56 3.56
C ASN A 104 -8.04 20.30 2.36
N ILE A 105 -8.39 20.85 1.20
CA ILE A 105 -7.64 20.63 -0.04
C ILE A 105 -6.48 21.63 -0.09
N THR A 106 -5.36 21.27 0.54
CA THR A 106 -4.13 22.07 0.57
C THR A 106 -3.20 21.72 -0.60
N GLY A 107 -3.27 20.49 -1.10
CA GLY A 107 -2.31 19.96 -2.08
C GLY A 107 -0.92 19.70 -1.50
N GLU A 108 -0.81 19.71 -0.18
CA GLU A 108 0.42 19.46 0.58
C GLU A 108 0.26 18.19 1.42
N LEU A 109 1.36 17.53 1.75
CA LEU A 109 1.39 16.43 2.72
C LEU A 109 1.32 16.98 4.14
N ASP A 110 0.23 17.67 4.47
CA ASP A 110 -0.02 18.23 5.79
C ASP A 110 -0.25 17.13 6.86
N GLU A 111 -0.19 17.54 8.13
CA GLU A 111 -0.27 16.64 9.28
C GLU A 111 -1.55 15.79 9.24
N LEU A 112 -2.70 16.39 8.95
CA LEU A 112 -3.98 15.69 8.89
C LEU A 112 -4.02 14.68 7.74
N THR A 113 -3.46 15.04 6.58
CA THR A 113 -3.39 14.17 5.41
C THR A 113 -2.54 12.94 5.72
N LEU A 114 -1.36 13.11 6.29
CA LEU A 114 -0.47 11.98 6.58
C LEU A 114 -0.98 11.11 7.74
N GLN A 115 -1.54 11.73 8.79
CA GLN A 115 -2.21 10.98 9.85
C GLN A 115 -3.32 10.10 9.29
N HIS A 116 -4.04 10.55 8.26
CA HIS A 116 -5.05 9.75 7.59
C HIS A 116 -4.46 8.67 6.66
N VAL A 117 -3.39 8.99 5.92
CA VAL A 117 -2.72 8.06 5.01
C VAL A 117 -2.17 6.82 5.73
N VAL A 118 -1.64 6.98 6.95
CA VAL A 118 -1.05 5.87 7.70
C VAL A 118 -2.07 4.96 8.39
N ILE A 119 -3.36 5.32 8.37
CA ILE A 119 -4.42 4.47 8.91
C ILE A 119 -4.53 3.21 8.06
N PRO A 120 -4.38 2.01 8.65
CA PRO A 120 -4.55 0.76 7.92
C PRO A 120 -5.92 0.66 7.25
N ARG A 121 -5.95 0.19 6.00
CA ARG A 121 -7.14 0.18 5.16
C ARG A 121 -7.15 -1.00 4.19
N CYS A 122 -8.30 -1.30 3.60
CA CYS A 122 -8.40 -2.32 2.56
C CYS A 122 -7.60 -1.94 1.31
N GLY A 123 -6.99 -2.92 0.64
CA GLY A 123 -6.21 -2.73 -0.60
C GLY A 123 -7.03 -2.46 -1.87
N VAL A 124 -8.32 -2.12 -1.74
CA VAL A 124 -9.17 -1.77 -2.91
C VAL A 124 -8.83 -0.35 -3.37
N PRO A 125 -8.63 -0.11 -4.68
CA PRO A 125 -8.38 1.23 -5.19
C PRO A 125 -9.53 2.21 -4.92
N ASP A 126 -9.18 3.44 -4.56
CA ASP A 126 -10.15 4.51 -4.31
C ASP A 126 -10.68 5.13 -5.60
N VAL A 127 -9.84 5.13 -6.63
CA VAL A 127 -10.08 5.77 -7.91
C VAL A 127 -9.90 4.73 -9.01
N VAL A 128 -10.93 4.58 -9.84
CA VAL A 128 -10.94 3.64 -10.97
C VAL A 128 -11.23 4.43 -12.23
N ASN A 129 -10.35 4.34 -13.23
CA ASN A 129 -10.45 5.08 -14.49
C ASN A 129 -10.67 6.59 -14.27
N GLY A 130 -9.93 7.19 -13.33
CA GLY A 130 -10.04 8.61 -12.98
C GLY A 130 -11.31 9.02 -12.23
N THR A 131 -12.20 8.06 -11.93
CA THR A 131 -13.44 8.32 -11.19
C THR A 131 -13.31 7.86 -9.75
N SER A 132 -13.58 8.77 -8.81
CA SER A 132 -13.62 8.44 -7.37
C SER A 132 -14.79 7.51 -7.08
N THR A 133 -14.52 6.42 -6.38
CA THR A 133 -15.55 5.48 -5.89
C THR A 133 -16.29 6.01 -4.66
N MET A 134 -15.77 7.09 -4.04
CA MET A 134 -16.26 7.64 -2.77
C MET A 134 -17.23 8.82 -2.96
N LEU A 135 -17.06 9.59 -4.03
CA LEU A 135 -17.83 10.83 -4.26
C LEU A 135 -19.18 10.61 -4.95
N ASN A 136 -19.36 9.47 -5.63
CA ASN A 136 -20.59 9.18 -6.37
C ASN A 136 -21.60 8.45 -5.46
N GLY A 137 -22.46 9.22 -4.79
CA GLY A 137 -23.54 8.76 -3.91
C GLY A 137 -24.70 8.01 -4.62
N GLY A 138 -24.41 7.20 -5.63
CA GLY A 138 -25.38 6.44 -6.42
C GLY A 138 -25.45 4.97 -6.01
N ARG A 139 -26.38 4.65 -5.10
CA ARG A 139 -26.89 3.31 -4.73
C ARG A 139 -25.91 2.31 -4.08
N ARG A 140 -26.02 2.28 -2.73
CA ARG A 140 -26.06 1.05 -1.89
C ARG A 140 -24.90 0.04 -2.04
N ARG A 141 -23.64 0.47 -2.08
CA ARG A 141 -22.52 -0.48 -1.89
C ARG A 141 -21.28 0.06 -1.15
N THR A 142 -21.30 1.31 -0.68
CA THR A 142 -20.09 1.95 -0.13
C THR A 142 -19.70 1.43 1.26
N TYR A 143 -20.67 1.21 2.16
CA TYR A 143 -20.39 0.60 3.46
C TYR A 143 -20.21 -0.93 3.36
N GLU A 144 -20.88 -1.59 2.41
CA GLU A 144 -20.83 -3.05 2.29
C GLU A 144 -19.51 -3.54 1.67
N TRP A 145 -18.94 -2.83 0.68
CA TRP A 145 -17.64 -3.18 0.12
C TRP A 145 -16.47 -2.86 1.05
N GLN A 146 -16.49 -1.71 1.71
CA GLN A 146 -15.41 -1.31 2.61
C GLN A 146 -15.37 -2.20 3.85
N LEU A 147 -16.53 -2.63 4.37
CA LEU A 147 -16.59 -3.63 5.44
C LEU A 147 -16.19 -5.03 4.95
N ARG A 148 -16.59 -5.46 3.74
CA ARG A 148 -16.18 -6.77 3.20
C ARG A 148 -14.66 -6.88 3.07
N CYS A 149 -14.01 -5.86 2.52
CA CYS A 149 -12.56 -5.90 2.31
C CYS A 149 -11.77 -5.75 3.62
N CYS A 150 -12.29 -5.06 4.64
CA CYS A 150 -11.69 -5.06 5.98
C CYS A 150 -11.77 -6.43 6.69
N TRP A 151 -12.72 -7.31 6.33
CA TRP A 151 -12.84 -8.65 6.91
C TRP A 151 -12.02 -9.71 6.15
N GLU A 152 -11.92 -9.62 4.83
CA GLU A 152 -11.29 -10.66 3.99
C GLU A 152 -9.75 -10.56 3.92
N ASP A 153 -9.17 -9.37 4.09
CA ASP A 153 -7.76 -9.13 3.72
C ASP A 153 -6.86 -8.76 4.92
N ARG A 154 -6.87 -9.61 5.97
CA ARG A 154 -5.87 -9.57 7.05
C ARG A 154 -4.52 -10.16 6.61
N ARG A 155 -3.96 -9.69 5.50
CA ARG A 155 -2.54 -9.89 5.15
C ARG A 155 -1.86 -8.53 5.08
N PHE A 156 -1.29 -8.15 6.22
CA PHE A 156 -0.15 -7.25 6.30
C PHE A 156 1.13 -8.05 6.09
#